data_AF-A0A3D0VI89-F1
#
_entry.id   AF-A0A3D0VI89-F1
#
_cell.length_a   1.000
_cell.length_b   1.000
_cell.length_c   1.000
_cell.angle_alpha   90.00
_cell.angle_beta   90.00
_cell.angle_gamma   90.00
#
_symmetry.space_group_name_H-M   'P 1'
#
loop_
_entity.id
_entity.type
_entity.pdbx_description
1 polymer ?
#
loop_
_entity_poly.entity_id
_entity_poly.type
_entity_poly.pdbx_seq_one_letter_code
_entity_poly.pdbx_strand_id
1 'polypeptide(L)'
;MSENILQLSEVSLLRSTIFNIFAFRMDNYHNQYTLGEVLQQLIDKFRLRNRMNSESLQAAWPEIAGALVARHTKSVQLDGPVLYIEVDEPALRNELLYMQSDIISAVNKRLHNDVVEKIVIR
;
A
#
# COMPACT_ATOMS: atom_id res chain seq x y z
N MET A 1 -18.16 -53.04 35.42
CA MET A 1 -18.79 -53.05 34.06
C MET A 1 -19.48 -51.72 33.74
N SER A 2 -20.06 -51.01 34.71
CA SER A 2 -20.69 -49.69 34.55
C SER A 2 -19.72 -48.54 34.23
N GLU A 3 -18.53 -48.51 34.84
CA GLU A 3 -17.54 -47.42 34.63
C GLU A 3 -17.04 -47.32 33.18
N ASN A 4 -16.87 -48.45 32.49
CA ASN A 4 -16.38 -48.47 31.12
C ASN A 4 -17.41 -47.89 30.13
N ILE A 5 -18.71 -48.04 30.41
CA ILE A 5 -19.80 -47.49 29.60
C ILE A 5 -19.90 -45.97 29.78
N LEU A 6 -19.67 -45.47 31.01
CA LEU A 6 -19.69 -44.04 31.30
C LEU A 6 -18.52 -43.31 30.60
N GLN A 7 -17.30 -43.85 30.64
CA GLN A 7 -16.16 -43.29 29.89
C GLN A 7 -16.37 -43.29 28.37
N LEU A 8 -16.96 -44.36 27.81
CA LEU A 8 -17.27 -44.43 26.38
C LEU A 8 -18.35 -43.40 25.94
N SER A 9 -19.26 -43.03 26.85
CA SER A 9 -20.26 -41.99 26.59
C SER A 9 -19.64 -40.58 26.54
N GLU A 10 -18.70 -40.27 27.43
CA GLU A 10 -17.99 -38.97 27.46
C GLU A 10 -17.11 -38.77 26.23
N VAL A 11 -16.39 -39.81 25.79
CA VAL A 11 -15.55 -39.76 24.57
C VAL A 11 -16.42 -39.54 23.32
N SER A 12 -17.60 -40.14 23.27
CA SER A 12 -18.56 -39.95 22.17
C SER A 12 -19.12 -38.52 22.14
N LEU A 13 -19.46 -37.95 23.30
CA LEU A 13 -19.91 -36.57 23.44
C LEU A 13 -18.81 -35.57 23.07
N LEU A 14 -17.56 -35.81 23.47
CA LEU A 14 -16.42 -34.99 23.08
C LEU A 14 -16.16 -35.05 21.57
N ARG A 15 -16.21 -36.23 20.96
CA ARG A 15 -16.07 -36.37 19.50
C ARG A 15 -17.15 -35.61 18.74
N SER A 16 -18.40 -35.69 19.17
CA SER A 16 -19.51 -34.96 18.55
C SER A 16 -19.39 -33.45 18.77
N THR A 17 -19.00 -33.01 19.97
CA THR A 17 -18.84 -31.59 20.29
C THR A 17 -17.67 -30.98 19.53
N ILE A 18 -16.52 -31.66 19.49
CA ILE A 18 -15.37 -31.24 18.69
C ILE A 18 -15.74 -31.22 17.21
N PHE A 19 -16.42 -32.23 16.70
CA PHE A 19 -16.88 -32.26 15.31
C PHE A 19 -17.81 -31.10 14.99
N ASN A 20 -18.79 -30.78 15.85
CA ASN A 20 -19.69 -29.65 15.65
C ASN A 20 -18.96 -28.30 15.75
N ILE A 21 -18.04 -28.14 16.69
CA ILE A 21 -17.21 -26.93 16.79
C ILE A 21 -16.33 -26.79 15.54
N PHE A 22 -15.78 -27.88 15.02
CA PHE A 22 -14.94 -27.89 13.83
C PHE A 22 -15.76 -27.63 12.56
N ALA A 23 -16.93 -28.24 12.42
CA ALA A 23 -17.85 -28.04 11.31
C ALA A 23 -18.40 -26.60 11.29
N PHE A 24 -18.83 -26.07 12.44
CA PHE A 24 -19.27 -24.69 12.58
C PHE A 24 -18.14 -23.68 12.27
N ARG A 25 -16.91 -24.00 12.68
CA ARG A 25 -15.73 -23.19 12.34
C ARG A 25 -15.38 -23.28 10.85
N MET A 26 -15.64 -24.40 10.20
CA MET A 26 -15.40 -24.63 8.77
C MET A 26 -16.43 -23.95 7.85
N ASP A 27 -17.69 -23.82 8.28
CA ASP A 27 -18.72 -23.13 7.48
C ASP A 27 -18.42 -21.63 7.27
N ASN A 28 -17.53 -21.04 8.09
CA ASN A 28 -17.08 -19.65 7.97
C ASN A 28 -15.82 -19.45 7.11
N TYR A 29 -15.29 -20.49 6.45
CA TYR A 29 -14.14 -20.40 5.55
C TYR A 29 -14.49 -20.36 4.04
N HIS A 30 -15.75 -20.13 3.69
CA HIS A 30 -16.11 -19.79 2.31
C HIS A 30 -15.88 -18.29 2.09
N ASN A 31 -14.64 -17.93 1.82
CA ASN A 31 -14.29 -16.61 1.30
C ASN A 31 -14.81 -16.51 -0.15
N GLN A 32 -16.09 -16.20 -0.33
CA GLN A 32 -16.79 -16.15 -1.63
C GLN A 32 -16.43 -14.90 -2.46
N TYR A 33 -15.24 -14.33 -2.31
CA TYR A 33 -14.84 -13.29 -3.25
C TYR A 33 -14.58 -13.93 -4.61
N THR A 34 -15.36 -13.52 -5.59
CA THR A 34 -15.06 -13.80 -6.99
C THR A 34 -13.69 -13.21 -7.33
N LEU A 35 -13.01 -13.81 -8.31
CA LEU A 35 -11.76 -13.26 -8.83
C LEU A 35 -11.90 -11.78 -9.21
N GLY A 36 -13.06 -11.39 -9.75
CA GLY A 36 -13.38 -10.00 -10.09
C GLY A 36 -13.38 -9.07 -8.88
N GLU A 37 -13.99 -9.48 -7.76
CA GLU A 37 -13.99 -8.67 -6.53
C GLU A 37 -12.60 -8.52 -5.93
N VAL A 38 -11.79 -9.58 -5.95
CA VAL A 38 -10.39 -9.51 -5.49
C VAL A 38 -9.58 -8.56 -6.37
N LEU A 39 -9.73 -8.66 -7.70
CA LEU A 39 -9.06 -7.76 -8.64
C LEU A 39 -9.47 -6.30 -8.43
N GLN A 40 -10.76 -6.05 -8.23
CA GLN A 40 -11.28 -4.71 -7.98
C GLN A 40 -10.70 -4.13 -6.67
N GLN A 41 -10.70 -4.90 -5.58
CA GLN A 41 -10.09 -4.49 -4.32
C GLN A 41 -8.60 -4.20 -4.45
N LEU A 42 -7.87 -4.99 -5.25
CA LEU A 42 -6.45 -4.73 -5.53
C LEU A 42 -6.26 -3.41 -6.27
N ILE A 43 -7.03 -3.16 -7.34
CA ILE A 43 -6.98 -1.90 -8.10
C ILE A 43 -7.25 -0.71 -7.18
N ASP A 44 -8.27 -0.79 -6.33
CA ASP A 44 -8.64 0.30 -5.43
C ASP A 44 -7.57 0.53 -4.35
N LYS A 45 -6.96 -0.54 -3.84
CA LYS A 45 -5.81 -0.45 -2.93
C LYS A 45 -4.61 0.24 -3.58
N PHE A 46 -4.30 -0.07 -4.84
CA PHE A 46 -3.22 0.61 -5.58
C PHE A 46 -3.52 2.09 -5.79
N ARG A 47 -4.76 2.44 -6.19
CA ARG A 47 -5.19 3.83 -6.35
C ARG A 47 -5.10 4.62 -5.04
N LEU A 48 -5.54 4.03 -3.93
CA LEU A 48 -5.46 4.65 -2.62
C LEU A 48 -4.00 4.90 -2.23
N ARG A 49 -3.13 3.90 -2.40
CA ARG A 49 -1.70 4.04 -2.13
C ARG A 49 -1.06 5.16 -2.95
N ASN A 50 -1.36 5.27 -4.24
CA ASN A 50 -0.82 6.34 -5.08
C ASN A 50 -1.24 7.74 -4.61
N ARG A 51 -2.51 7.90 -4.19
CA ARG A 51 -2.99 9.18 -3.62
C ARG A 51 -2.27 9.52 -2.32
N MET A 52 -2.17 8.56 -1.40
CA MET A 52 -1.46 8.76 -0.13
C MET A 52 0.02 9.11 -0.34
N ASN A 53 0.69 8.44 -1.29
CA ASN A 53 2.07 8.76 -1.63
C ASN A 53 2.19 10.16 -2.22
N SER A 54 1.25 10.59 -3.06
CA SER A 54 1.24 11.93 -3.65
C SER A 54 1.07 13.02 -2.59
N GLU A 55 0.12 12.85 -1.66
CA GLU A 55 -0.08 13.78 -0.54
C GLU A 55 1.15 13.83 0.37
N SER A 56 1.70 12.67 0.75
CA SER A 56 2.90 12.59 1.57
C SER A 56 4.11 13.24 0.89
N LEU A 57 4.23 13.09 -0.43
CA LEU A 57 5.29 13.69 -1.22
C LEU A 57 5.14 15.21 -1.27
N GLN A 58 3.94 15.72 -1.52
CA GLN A 58 3.66 17.14 -1.55
C GLN A 58 4.01 17.80 -0.20
N ALA A 59 3.68 17.16 0.91
CA ALA A 59 4.05 17.63 2.25
C ALA A 59 5.56 17.59 2.50
N ALA A 60 6.26 16.57 2.01
CA ALA A 60 7.71 16.40 2.20
C ALA A 60 8.56 17.18 1.19
N TRP A 61 7.97 17.73 0.13
CA TRP A 61 8.71 18.36 -0.97
C TRP A 61 9.69 19.46 -0.53
N PRO A 62 9.35 20.38 0.40
CA PRO A 62 10.29 21.39 0.88
C PRO A 62 11.53 20.80 1.56
N GLU A 63 11.40 19.64 2.22
CA GLU A 63 12.52 18.94 2.85
C GLU A 63 13.40 18.23 1.81
N ILE A 64 12.78 17.72 0.73
CA ILE A 64 13.46 16.97 -0.33
C ILE A 64 14.22 17.91 -1.28
N ALA A 65 13.52 18.94 -1.79
CA ALA A 65 14.04 19.84 -2.81
C ALA A 65 14.68 21.12 -2.24
N GLY A 66 14.41 21.42 -0.98
CA GLY A 66 14.83 22.67 -0.33
C GLY A 66 13.83 23.81 -0.56
N ALA A 67 13.86 24.79 0.36
CA ALA A 67 12.87 25.86 0.44
C ALA A 67 12.80 26.75 -0.82
N LEU A 68 13.93 26.99 -1.49
CA LEU A 68 13.99 27.81 -2.69
C LEU A 68 13.24 27.13 -3.85
N VAL A 69 13.57 25.87 -4.12
CA VAL A 69 12.96 25.08 -5.20
C VAL A 69 11.47 24.88 -4.93
N ALA A 70 11.12 24.51 -3.70
CA ALA A 70 9.74 24.30 -3.31
C ALA A 70 8.86 25.54 -3.49
N ARG A 71 9.39 26.75 -3.25
CA ARG A 71 8.65 28.00 -3.44
C ARG A 71 8.22 28.24 -4.89
N HIS A 72 9.04 27.81 -5.84
CA HIS A 72 8.82 27.97 -7.27
C HIS A 72 8.24 26.71 -7.94
N THR A 73 7.94 25.69 -7.14
CA THR A 73 7.29 24.47 -7.61
C THR A 73 5.77 24.65 -7.50
N LYS A 74 5.08 24.65 -8.63
CA LYS A 74 3.60 24.75 -8.69
C LYS A 74 2.93 23.44 -8.28
N SER A 75 3.47 22.32 -8.73
CA SER A 75 2.91 21.00 -8.42
C SER A 75 3.98 19.91 -8.44
N VAL A 76 3.78 18.92 -7.58
CA VAL A 76 4.56 17.67 -7.53
C VAL A 76 3.57 16.53 -7.44
N GLN A 77 3.57 15.65 -8.43
CA GLN A 77 2.61 14.56 -8.54
C GLN A 77 3.32 13.27 -8.92
N LEU A 78 2.93 12.18 -8.26
CA LEU A 78 3.43 10.84 -8.55
C LEU A 78 2.36 10.06 -9.31
N ASP A 79 2.67 9.67 -10.54
CA ASP A 79 1.80 8.80 -11.34
C ASP A 79 2.59 7.59 -11.83
N GLY A 80 2.28 6.43 -11.24
CA GLY A 80 3.07 5.21 -11.41
C GLY A 80 4.55 5.47 -11.06
N PRO A 81 5.48 5.12 -11.97
CA PRO A 81 6.91 5.31 -11.74
C PRO A 81 7.45 6.70 -12.10
N VAL A 82 6.57 7.63 -12.49
CA VAL A 82 6.96 8.95 -13.00
C VAL A 82 6.57 10.04 -12.01
N LEU A 83 7.58 10.84 -11.62
CA LEU A 83 7.41 12.04 -10.84
C LEU A 83 7.27 13.25 -11.77
N TYR A 84 6.12 13.89 -11.74
CA TYR A 84 5.85 15.13 -12.46
C TYR A 84 6.10 16.32 -11.55
N ILE A 85 6.93 17.25 -12.01
CA ILE A 85 7.24 18.51 -11.33
C ILE A 85 6.89 19.64 -12.27
N GLU A 86 6.05 20.56 -11.82
CA GLU A 86 5.74 21.79 -12.55
C GLU A 86 6.39 22.97 -11.85
N VAL A 87 7.12 23.80 -12.58
CA VAL A 87 7.78 25.00 -12.05
C VAL A 87 7.26 26.28 -12.71
N ASP A 88 7.36 27.40 -12.02
CA ASP A 88 7.00 28.72 -12.57
C ASP A 88 8.16 29.42 -13.30
N GLU A 89 9.40 29.08 -12.95
CA GLU A 89 10.59 29.74 -13.46
C GLU A 89 11.47 28.82 -14.33
N PRO A 90 11.79 29.19 -15.58
CA PRO A 90 12.58 28.35 -16.49
C PRO A 90 13.99 28.03 -15.99
N ALA A 91 14.60 28.90 -15.19
CA ALA A 91 15.94 28.68 -14.65
C ALA A 91 15.98 27.47 -13.70
N LEU A 92 14.93 27.28 -12.90
CA LEU A 92 14.79 26.15 -11.97
C LEU A 92 14.67 24.81 -12.67
N ARG A 93 14.13 24.77 -13.89
CA ARG A 93 14.07 23.54 -14.68
C ARG A 93 15.45 22.93 -14.90
N ASN A 94 16.45 23.76 -15.21
CA ASN A 94 17.81 23.28 -15.45
C ASN A 94 18.43 22.75 -14.15
N GLU A 95 18.27 23.47 -13.04
CA GLU A 95 18.78 23.06 -11.73
C GLU A 95 18.16 21.73 -11.27
N LEU A 96 16.84 21.58 -11.42
CA LEU A 96 16.13 20.32 -11.17
C LEU A 96 16.61 19.16 -12.05
N LEU A 97 16.93 19.42 -13.32
CA LEU A 97 17.49 18.40 -14.22
C LEU A 97 18.86 17.92 -13.74
N TYR A 98 19.72 18.83 -13.25
CA TYR A 98 21.01 18.46 -12.68
C TYR A 98 20.87 17.63 -11.40
N MET A 99 19.85 17.92 -10.58
CA MET A 99 19.60 17.24 -9.31
C MET A 99 18.67 16.03 -9.41
N GLN A 100 18.23 15.64 -10.61
CA GLN A 100 17.14 14.67 -10.79
C GLN A 100 17.43 13.30 -10.14
N SER A 101 18.68 12.83 -10.18
CA SER A 101 19.07 11.54 -9.59
C SER A 101 18.96 11.57 -8.07
N ASP A 102 19.37 12.69 -7.46
CA ASP A 102 19.34 12.87 -6.02
C ASP A 102 17.91 13.01 -5.52
N ILE A 103 17.07 13.70 -6.29
CA ILE A 103 15.63 13.80 -6.03
C ILE A 103 14.98 12.41 -6.08
N ILE A 104 15.24 11.60 -7.12
CA ILE A 104 14.70 10.23 -7.21
C ILE A 104 15.09 9.42 -5.97
N SER A 105 16.37 9.45 -5.60
CA SER A 105 16.89 8.75 -4.42
C SER A 105 16.23 9.21 -3.12
N ALA A 106 16.12 10.53 -2.93
CA ALA A 106 15.50 11.12 -1.74
C ALA A 106 14.00 10.80 -1.62
N VAL A 107 13.28 10.85 -2.75
CA VAL A 107 11.85 10.52 -2.80
C VAL A 107 11.62 9.05 -2.48
N ASN A 108 12.36 8.13 -3.12
CA ASN A 108 12.23 6.69 -2.85
C ASN A 108 12.58 6.35 -1.40
N LYS A 109 13.60 7.01 -0.84
CA LYS A 109 13.95 6.89 0.58
C LYS A 109 12.82 7.36 1.49
N ARG A 110 12.16 8.47 1.16
CA ARG A 110 11.04 9.03 1.95
C ARG A 110 9.78 8.17 1.87
N LEU A 111 9.49 7.60 0.71
CA LEU A 111 8.32 6.74 0.48
C LEU A 111 8.54 5.27 0.89
N HIS A 112 9.74 4.94 1.37
CA HIS A 112 10.16 3.59 1.78
C HIS A 112 9.88 2.52 0.72
N ASN A 113 9.95 2.90 -0.55
CA ASN A 113 9.67 2.06 -1.71
C ASN A 113 10.42 2.60 -2.92
N ASP A 114 10.86 1.71 -3.82
CA ASP A 114 11.42 2.07 -5.13
C ASP A 114 10.29 2.44 -6.10
N VAL A 115 9.63 3.57 -5.85
CA VAL A 115 8.43 3.97 -6.61
C VAL A 115 8.78 4.81 -7.81
N VAL A 116 9.79 5.68 -7.73
CA VAL A 116 10.15 6.63 -8.78
C VAL A 116 11.31 6.10 -9.62
N GLU A 117 11.11 6.03 -10.94
CA GLU A 117 12.14 5.68 -11.93
C GLU A 117 12.52 6.87 -12.81
N LYS A 118 11.62 7.84 -12.96
CA LYS A 118 11.79 8.95 -13.90
C LYS A 118 11.18 10.25 -13.36
N ILE A 119 11.81 11.37 -13.69
CA ILE A 119 11.27 12.71 -13.48
C ILE A 119 10.87 13.34 -14.82
N VAL A 120 9.74 14.03 -14.85
CA VAL A 120 9.30 14.89 -15.96
C VAL A 120 9.05 16.29 -15.42
N ILE A 121 9.84 17.26 -15.89
CA ILE A 121 9.73 18.67 -15.47
C ILE A 121 9.01 19.46 -16.57
N ARG A 122 7.91 20.12 -16.18
CA ARG A 122 7.05 20.96 -17.03
C ARG A 122 7.19 22.43 -16.68
#